data_AF-A0A0P0EL80-F1
#
_entry.id   AF-A0A0P0EL80-F1
#
_cell.length_a   1.000
_cell.length_b   1.000
_cell.length_c   1.000
_cell.angle_alpha   90.00
_cell.angle_beta   90.00
_cell.angle_gamma   90.00
#
_symmetry.space_group_name_H-M   'P 1'
#
loop_
_entity.id
_entity.type
_entity.pdbx_description
1 polymer ?
#
loop_
_entity_poly.entity_id
_entity_poly.type
_entity_poly.pdbx_seq_one_letter_code
_entity_poly.pdbx_strand_id
1 'polypeptide(L)'
;MFRCNMVKVTYIALFVVAVSLSSVQADDKNSKPEFNLDTITFQCAQKFDISEEQFSKAIMTFDASLLAPCFWSCCFMKVGVLNSEGQYDSDSTLNLAKNMFKNEEYKKVEEILKKCVSVNDESVSDGSAGCERSFLLASCMFENAKKTFTIPSRPTVI
;
A
#
# COMPACT_ATOMS: atom_id res chain seq x y z
N MET A 1 10.91 -14.75 -8.82
CA MET A 1 11.53 -13.46 -9.17
C MET A 1 10.54 -12.72 -10.06
N PHE A 2 9.84 -11.70 -9.53
CA PHE A 2 9.15 -10.73 -10.38
C PHE A 2 10.22 -10.01 -11.20
N ARG A 3 10.43 -10.51 -12.42
CA ARG A 3 11.44 -9.99 -13.34
C ARG A 3 10.82 -8.79 -14.04
N CYS A 4 10.93 -7.61 -13.43
CA CYS A 4 11.07 -6.42 -14.25
C CYS A 4 12.42 -6.56 -14.97
N ASN A 5 12.34 -6.53 -16.29
CA ASN A 5 13.37 -7.04 -17.20
C ASN A 5 14.70 -6.29 -17.00
N MET A 6 15.68 -6.95 -16.38
CA MET A 6 17.07 -6.50 -16.26
C MET A 6 17.78 -6.65 -17.61
N VAL A 7 17.49 -5.78 -18.57
CA VAL A 7 18.29 -5.63 -19.79
C VAL A 7 18.31 -4.16 -20.19
N LYS A 8 19.24 -3.40 -19.63
CA LYS A 8 20.02 -2.34 -20.30
C LYS A 8 21.07 -1.81 -19.34
N VAL A 9 22.02 -2.69 -19.03
CA VAL A 9 23.37 -2.38 -18.55
C VAL A 9 24.13 -1.64 -19.67
N THR A 10 23.55 -0.57 -20.20
CA THR A 10 24.07 0.15 -21.38
C THR A 10 23.88 1.66 -21.25
N TYR A 11 23.85 2.19 -20.03
CA TYR A 11 24.07 3.62 -19.77
C TYR A 11 25.18 3.88 -18.74
N ILE A 12 26.04 2.88 -18.51
CA ILE A 12 27.37 3.01 -17.87
C ILE A 12 28.35 3.78 -18.80
N ALA A 13 27.84 4.61 -19.72
CA ALA A 13 28.61 5.34 -20.73
C ALA A 13 28.29 6.84 -20.79
N LEU A 14 27.78 7.44 -19.70
CA LEU A 14 27.71 8.90 -19.54
C LEU A 14 28.16 9.30 -18.13
N PHE A 15 29.38 8.87 -17.77
CA PHE A 15 30.21 9.60 -16.82
C PHE A 15 30.92 10.71 -17.60
N VAL A 16 31.16 11.84 -16.91
CA VAL A 16 31.96 13.01 -17.30
C VAL A 16 31.16 14.14 -17.97
N VAL A 17 31.22 15.31 -17.33
CA VAL A 17 30.71 16.65 -17.73
C VAL A 17 29.28 17.04 -17.36
N ALA A 18 29.01 17.15 -16.05
CA ALA A 18 28.20 18.25 -15.50
C ALA A 18 28.58 18.40 -14.02
N VAL A 19 29.77 18.95 -13.77
CA VAL A 19 29.86 20.33 -13.27
C VAL A 19 29.52 20.37 -11.78
N SER A 20 30.60 20.27 -11.01
CA SER A 20 30.79 21.05 -9.79
C SER A 20 30.12 22.41 -9.93
N LEU A 21 29.12 22.71 -9.09
CA LEU A 21 28.91 24.00 -8.41
C LEU A 21 27.54 23.99 -7.71
N SER A 22 27.61 23.77 -6.40
CA SER A 22 26.95 24.55 -5.34
C SER A 22 25.48 24.96 -5.50
N SER A 23 24.60 24.35 -4.72
CA SER A 23 23.83 25.07 -3.70
C SER A 23 23.11 24.11 -2.75
N VAL A 24 23.27 24.39 -1.46
CA VAL A 24 22.52 23.84 -0.33
C VAL A 24 21.01 23.90 -0.59
N GLN A 25 20.31 22.78 -0.40
CA GLN A 25 19.00 22.76 0.25
C GLN A 25 19.00 21.69 1.34
N ALA A 26 18.48 22.12 2.49
CA ALA A 26 18.44 21.45 3.78
C ALA A 26 17.50 20.24 3.78
N ASP A 27 17.79 19.33 4.72
CA ASP A 27 17.04 18.14 5.16
C ASP A 27 15.69 17.89 4.46
N ASP A 28 15.69 16.87 3.61
CA ASP A 28 14.54 16.00 3.44
C ASP A 28 14.99 14.59 3.86
N LYS A 29 15.15 14.38 5.17
CA LYS A 29 15.13 13.01 5.73
C LYS A 29 13.70 12.49 5.66
N ASN A 30 13.16 12.40 4.45
CA ASN A 30 12.07 11.47 4.19
C ASN A 30 12.72 10.08 4.12
N SER A 31 13.02 9.51 5.28
CA SER A 31 13.45 8.12 5.40
C SER A 31 12.31 7.26 4.87
N LYS A 32 12.41 6.88 3.60
CA LYS A 32 11.59 5.83 2.98
C LYS A 32 11.48 4.67 3.98
N PRO A 33 10.28 4.10 4.21
CA PRO A 33 10.14 3.00 5.15
C PRO A 33 11.16 1.91 4.83
N GLU A 34 11.79 1.32 5.86
CA GLU A 34 12.76 0.22 5.71
C GLU A 34 12.15 -1.03 5.05
N PHE A 35 10.83 -1.05 4.87
CA PHE A 35 10.08 -2.13 4.24
C PHE A 35 10.23 -2.13 2.71
N ASN A 36 10.69 -3.25 2.18
CA ASN A 36 10.63 -3.52 0.74
C ASN A 36 9.26 -4.11 0.40
N LEU A 37 8.29 -3.24 0.08
CA LEU A 37 6.90 -3.62 -0.22
C LEU A 37 6.79 -4.63 -1.37
N ASP A 38 7.63 -4.53 -2.41
CA ASP A 38 7.63 -5.47 -3.53
C ASP A 38 8.04 -6.88 -3.06
N THR A 39 9.05 -6.97 -2.20
CA THR A 39 9.51 -8.24 -1.63
C THR A 39 8.46 -8.84 -0.70
N ILE A 40 7.83 -8.02 0.14
CA ILE A 40 6.75 -8.45 1.04
C ILE A 40 5.58 -9.00 0.23
N THR A 41 5.13 -8.23 -0.77
CA THR A 41 4.03 -8.63 -1.67
C THR A 41 4.36 -9.93 -2.40
N PHE A 42 5.59 -10.10 -2.90
CA PHE A 42 6.02 -11.34 -3.55
C PHE A 42 5.99 -12.55 -2.61
N GLN A 43 6.51 -12.40 -1.40
CA GLN A 43 6.50 -13.48 -0.41
C GLN A 43 5.07 -13.90 -0.05
N CYS A 44 4.18 -12.93 0.16
CA CYS A 44 2.79 -13.20 0.49
C CYS A 44 2.03 -13.77 -0.72
N ALA A 45 2.25 -13.25 -1.93
CA ALA A 45 1.62 -13.77 -3.14
C ALA A 45 2.00 -15.23 -3.39
N GLN A 46 3.27 -15.60 -3.20
CA GLN A 46 3.73 -16.97 -3.34
C GLN A 46 3.11 -17.90 -2.27
N LYS A 47 2.90 -17.42 -1.04
CA LYS A 47 2.29 -18.19 0.04
C LYS A 47 0.81 -18.53 -0.22
N PHE A 48 0.10 -17.69 -0.96
CA PHE A 48 -1.34 -17.83 -1.22
C PHE A 48 -1.66 -18.04 -2.70
N ASP A 49 -0.68 -18.45 -3.50
CA ASP A 49 -0.82 -18.76 -4.92
C ASP A 49 -1.49 -17.62 -5.75
N ILE A 50 -1.21 -16.37 -5.39
CA ILE A 50 -1.74 -15.19 -6.11
C ILE A 50 -0.87 -14.91 -7.32
N SER A 51 -1.50 -14.89 -8.50
CA SER A 51 -0.84 -14.50 -9.73
C SER A 51 -0.66 -12.98 -9.84
N GLU A 52 0.30 -12.54 -10.65
CA GLU A 52 0.49 -11.11 -10.96
C GLU A 52 -0.76 -10.49 -11.58
N GLU A 53 -1.46 -11.25 -12.43
CA GLU A 53 -2.71 -10.82 -13.07
C GLU A 53 -3.81 -10.61 -12.02
N GLN A 54 -3.99 -11.55 -11.09
CA GLN A 54 -4.98 -11.43 -10.01
C GLN A 54 -4.68 -10.23 -9.12
N PHE A 55 -3.42 -10.06 -8.71
CA PHE A 55 -2.98 -8.91 -7.93
C PHE A 55 -3.23 -7.59 -8.66
N SER A 56 -2.76 -7.48 -9.91
CA SER A 56 -2.95 -6.29 -10.74
C SER A 56 -4.43 -5.95 -10.90
N LYS A 57 -5.27 -6.94 -11.19
CA LYS A 57 -6.72 -6.77 -11.31
C LYS A 57 -7.32 -6.23 -10.01
N ALA A 58 -7.01 -6.82 -8.86
CA ALA A 58 -7.47 -6.37 -7.55
C ALA A 58 -7.17 -4.90 -7.27
N ILE A 59 -5.93 -4.46 -7.54
CA ILE A 59 -5.51 -3.07 -7.33
C ILE A 59 -6.19 -2.13 -8.34
N MET A 60 -6.22 -2.49 -9.63
CA MET A 60 -6.79 -1.63 -10.68
C MET A 60 -8.31 -1.45 -10.55
N THR A 61 -9.03 -2.47 -10.06
CA THR A 61 -10.48 -2.40 -9.89
C THR A 61 -10.92 -1.97 -8.50
N PHE A 62 -9.97 -1.75 -7.58
CA PHE A 62 -10.25 -1.51 -6.16
C PHE A 62 -11.14 -2.61 -5.57
N ASP A 63 -10.82 -3.87 -5.87
CA ASP A 63 -11.59 -5.04 -5.44
C ASP A 63 -10.71 -5.99 -4.62
N ALA A 64 -10.82 -5.88 -3.30
CA ALA A 64 -10.05 -6.70 -2.38
C ALA A 64 -10.46 -8.18 -2.38
N SER A 65 -11.66 -8.50 -2.90
CA SER A 65 -12.21 -9.86 -2.90
C SER A 65 -11.58 -10.78 -3.93
N LEU A 66 -10.85 -10.19 -4.89
CA LEU A 66 -10.08 -10.93 -5.89
C LEU A 66 -8.84 -11.61 -5.30
N LEU A 67 -8.44 -11.26 -4.07
CA LEU A 67 -7.31 -11.86 -3.36
C LEU A 67 -7.80 -12.56 -2.08
N ALA A 68 -7.09 -13.63 -1.70
CA ALA A 68 -7.40 -14.36 -0.48
C ALA A 68 -7.31 -13.44 0.75
N PRO A 69 -8.23 -13.49 1.73
CA PRO A 69 -8.18 -12.65 2.93
C PRO A 69 -6.82 -12.69 3.65
N CYS A 70 -6.22 -13.88 3.78
CA CYS A 70 -4.93 -14.02 4.46
C CYS A 70 -3.73 -13.42 3.70
N PHE A 71 -3.87 -13.12 2.41
CA PHE A 71 -2.85 -12.35 1.69
C PHE A 71 -2.74 -10.93 2.25
N TRP A 72 -3.88 -10.27 2.48
CA TRP A 72 -3.92 -8.93 3.07
C TRP A 72 -3.29 -8.93 4.45
N SER A 73 -3.65 -9.90 5.30
CA SER A 73 -3.06 -10.04 6.64
C SER A 73 -1.54 -10.24 6.57
N CYS A 74 -1.05 -11.11 5.69
CA CYS A 74 0.39 -11.34 5.51
C CYS A 74 1.15 -10.05 5.16
N CYS A 75 0.61 -9.26 4.22
CA CYS A 75 1.20 -7.99 3.84
C CYS A 75 1.14 -6.98 5.00
N PHE A 76 -0.03 -6.81 5.61
CA PHE A 76 -0.28 -5.81 6.64
C PHE A 76 0.47 -6.08 7.95
N MET A 77 0.58 -7.33 8.39
CA MET A 77 1.40 -7.68 9.55
C MET A 77 2.89 -7.36 9.32
N LYS A 78 3.43 -7.63 8.12
CA LYS A 78 4.86 -7.40 7.82
C LYS A 78 5.27 -5.93 7.80
N VAL A 79 4.30 -5.02 7.68
CA VAL A 79 4.53 -3.57 7.66
C VAL A 79 3.93 -2.85 8.86
N GLY A 80 3.40 -3.59 9.84
CA GLY A 80 2.83 -3.03 11.08
C GLY A 80 1.47 -2.34 10.92
N VAL A 81 0.75 -2.62 9.83
CA VAL A 81 -0.65 -2.16 9.66
C VAL A 81 -1.58 -2.98 10.56
N LEU A 82 -1.28 -4.27 10.73
CA LEU A 82 -1.88 -5.09 11.78
C LEU A 82 -0.89 -5.33 12.91
N ASN A 83 -1.37 -5.27 14.16
CA ASN A 83 -0.60 -5.68 15.33
C ASN A 83 -0.57 -7.21 15.49
N SER A 84 0.13 -7.72 16.51
CA SER A 84 0.26 -9.16 16.77
C SER A 84 -1.06 -9.87 17.13
N GLU A 85 -2.10 -9.11 17.47
CA GLU A 85 -3.45 -9.60 17.74
C GLU A 85 -4.33 -9.60 16.47
N GLY A 86 -3.75 -9.28 15.32
CA GLY A 86 -4.46 -9.18 14.04
C GLY A 86 -5.38 -7.96 13.96
N GLN A 87 -5.27 -7.01 14.89
CA GLN A 87 -6.08 -5.79 14.90
C GLN A 87 -5.40 -4.69 14.10
N TYR A 88 -6.20 -3.81 13.49
CA TYR A 88 -5.73 -2.65 12.76
C TYR A 88 -5.09 -1.64 13.72
N ASP A 89 -3.80 -1.35 13.49
CA ASP A 89 -3.05 -0.32 14.20
C ASP A 89 -3.05 0.96 13.36
N SER A 90 -3.99 1.85 13.67
CA SER A 90 -4.16 3.11 12.94
C SER A 90 -2.97 4.04 13.10
N ASP A 91 -2.32 4.05 14.26
CA ASP A 91 -1.23 4.97 14.55
C ASP A 91 0.03 4.56 13.77
N SER A 92 0.37 3.27 13.80
CA SER A 92 1.45 2.70 12.98
C SER A 92 1.17 2.90 11.49
N THR A 93 -0.08 2.70 11.05
CA THR A 93 -0.47 2.89 9.65
C THR A 93 -0.39 4.35 9.20
N LEU A 94 -0.82 5.29 10.03
CA LEU A 94 -0.71 6.72 9.76
C LEU A 94 0.76 7.15 9.67
N ASN A 95 1.62 6.63 10.54
CA ASN A 95 3.05 6.88 10.49
C ASN A 95 3.71 6.29 9.23
N LEU A 96 3.34 5.07 8.85
CA LEU A 96 3.77 4.46 7.58
C LEU A 96 3.35 5.31 6.38
N ALA A 97 2.09 5.78 6.35
CA ALA A 97 1.56 6.60 5.28
C ALA A 97 2.26 7.97 5.16
N LYS A 98 2.63 8.62 6.27
CA LYS A 98 3.42 9.87 6.25
C LYS A 98 4.75 9.71 5.51
N ASN A 99 5.38 8.54 5.63
CA ASN A 99 6.66 8.24 4.98
C ASN A 99 6.49 7.82 3.50
N MET A 100 5.26 7.52 3.06
CA MET A 100 4.97 7.06 1.70
C MET A 100 4.37 8.15 0.81
N PHE A 101 3.59 9.07 1.38
CA PHE A 101 2.84 10.09 0.65
C PHE A 101 3.33 11.50 0.97
N LYS A 102 3.33 12.39 -0.03
CA LYS A 102 3.64 13.81 0.18
C LYS A 102 2.46 14.52 0.87
N ASN A 103 2.71 15.67 1.50
CA ASN A 103 1.73 16.39 2.34
C ASN A 103 0.29 16.47 1.80
N GLU A 104 0.07 16.84 0.54
CA GLU A 104 -1.30 16.94 -0.03
C GLU A 104 -1.98 15.59 -0.24
N GLU A 105 -1.23 14.58 -0.68
CA GLU A 105 -1.71 13.21 -0.84
C GLU A 105 -1.93 12.54 0.51
N TYR A 106 -1.02 12.79 1.46
CA TYR A 106 -1.09 12.27 2.82
C TYR A 106 -2.40 12.68 3.51
N LYS A 107 -2.86 13.93 3.37
CA LYS A 107 -4.14 14.36 3.96
C LYS A 107 -5.33 13.51 3.46
N LYS A 108 -5.39 13.25 2.15
CA LYS A 108 -6.44 12.40 1.56
C LYS A 108 -6.34 10.97 2.06
N VAL A 109 -5.12 10.42 2.15
CA VAL A 109 -4.87 9.07 2.65
C VAL A 109 -5.21 8.97 4.14
N GLU A 110 -4.81 9.95 4.96
CA GLU A 110 -5.12 10.02 6.38
C GLU A 110 -6.62 9.97 6.64
N GLU A 111 -7.42 10.73 5.88
CA GLU A 111 -8.88 10.69 5.98
C GLU A 111 -9.45 9.30 5.65
N ILE A 112 -8.90 8.61 4.65
CA ILE A 112 -9.30 7.24 4.28
C ILE A 112 -8.95 6.27 5.42
N LEU A 113 -7.71 6.32 5.92
CA LEU A 113 -7.21 5.43 6.95
C LEU A 113 -7.98 5.56 8.26
N LYS A 114 -8.38 6.79 8.63
CA LYS A 114 -9.20 7.06 9.84
C LYS A 114 -10.63 6.54 9.70
N LYS A 115 -11.23 6.58 8.50
CA LYS A 115 -12.56 6.03 8.26
C LYS A 115 -12.63 4.52 8.44
N CYS A 116 -11.50 3.83 8.32
CA CYS A 116 -11.43 2.38 8.42
C CYS A 116 -11.07 1.85 9.81
N VAL A 117 -11.01 2.71 10.84
CA VAL A 117 -10.71 2.26 12.21
C VAL A 117 -11.78 1.32 12.77
N SER A 118 -13.04 1.47 12.36
CA SER A 118 -14.17 0.67 12.83
C SER A 118 -14.10 -0.81 12.45
N VAL A 119 -13.18 -1.24 11.58
CA VAL A 119 -13.00 -2.67 11.26
C VAL A 119 -12.54 -3.49 12.47
N ASN A 120 -12.00 -2.84 13.51
CA ASN A 120 -11.67 -3.50 14.77
C ASN A 120 -12.91 -3.90 15.58
N ASP A 121 -14.05 -3.23 15.36
CA ASP A 121 -15.32 -3.50 16.04
C ASP A 121 -16.09 -4.67 15.38
N GLU A 122 -15.66 -5.09 14.19
CA GLU A 122 -16.27 -6.18 13.44
C GLU A 122 -15.93 -7.54 14.07
N SER A 123 -16.94 -8.41 14.12
CA SER A 123 -16.76 -9.79 14.59
C SER A 123 -16.08 -10.62 13.50
N VAL A 124 -14.94 -11.23 13.84
CA VAL A 124 -14.19 -12.12 12.95
C VAL A 124 -13.96 -13.48 13.60
N SER A 125 -13.82 -14.52 12.78
CA SER A 125 -13.72 -15.91 13.24
C SER A 125 -12.28 -16.44 13.37
N ASP A 126 -11.31 -15.73 12.80
CA ASP A 126 -9.93 -16.17 12.64
C ASP A 126 -8.94 -15.57 13.67
N GLY A 127 -9.46 -14.79 14.61
CA GLY A 127 -8.71 -14.28 15.76
C GLY A 127 -7.47 -13.48 15.35
N SER A 128 -6.31 -13.87 15.89
CA SER A 128 -5.04 -13.19 15.65
C SER A 128 -4.42 -13.45 14.27
N ALA A 129 -4.98 -14.39 13.50
CA ALA A 129 -4.58 -14.53 12.09
C ALA A 129 -4.96 -13.28 11.29
N GLY A 130 -6.02 -12.57 11.68
CA GLY A 130 -6.41 -11.26 11.16
C GLY A 130 -6.73 -11.24 9.66
N CYS A 131 -6.94 -12.38 9.02
CA CYS A 131 -7.26 -12.50 7.60
C CYS A 131 -8.60 -11.82 7.28
N GLU A 132 -9.66 -12.16 8.01
CA GLU A 132 -10.99 -11.54 7.80
C GLU A 132 -10.94 -10.04 8.05
N ARG A 133 -10.30 -9.62 9.15
CA ARG A 133 -10.15 -8.19 9.47
C ARG A 133 -9.31 -7.44 8.44
N SER A 134 -8.23 -8.04 7.95
CA SER A 134 -7.40 -7.45 6.90
C SER A 134 -8.14 -7.29 5.57
N PHE A 135 -9.04 -8.22 5.24
CA PHE A 135 -9.91 -8.11 4.08
C PHE A 135 -10.92 -6.98 4.24
N LEU A 136 -11.57 -6.84 5.41
CA LEU A 136 -12.46 -5.72 5.72
C LEU A 136 -11.72 -4.38 5.62
N LEU A 137 -10.50 -4.33 6.18
CA LEU A 137 -9.64 -3.16 6.12
C LEU A 137 -9.27 -2.77 4.68
N ALA A 138 -8.77 -3.72 3.89
CA ALA A 138 -8.41 -3.49 2.48
C ALA A 138 -9.63 -3.03 1.68
N SER A 139 -10.79 -3.65 1.89
CA SER A 139 -12.06 -3.27 1.26
C SER A 139 -12.46 -1.84 1.62
N CYS A 140 -12.42 -1.49 2.90
CA CYS A 140 -12.72 -0.13 3.36
C CYS A 140 -11.77 0.91 2.75
N MET A 141 -10.46 0.62 2.71
CA MET A 141 -9.47 1.51 2.09
C MET A 141 -9.75 1.69 0.60
N PHE A 142 -10.05 0.61 -0.13
CA PHE A 142 -10.36 0.63 -1.56
C PHE A 142 -11.63 1.40 -1.89
N GLU A 143 -12.71 1.18 -1.14
CA GLU A 143 -13.97 1.91 -1.31
C GLU A 143 -13.79 3.41 -1.11
N ASN A 144 -13.06 3.81 -0.07
CA ASN A 144 -12.81 5.21 0.23
C ASN A 144 -11.79 5.83 -0.75
N ALA A 145 -10.76 5.09 -1.17
CA ALA A 145 -9.84 5.53 -2.21
C ALA A 145 -10.55 5.78 -3.53
N LYS A 146 -11.45 4.88 -3.94
CA LYS A 146 -12.30 5.06 -5.13
C LYS A 146 -13.10 6.37 -5.02
N LYS A 147 -13.77 6.62 -3.90
CA LYS A 147 -14.53 7.87 -3.68
C LYS A 147 -13.65 9.12 -3.73
N THR A 148 -12.46 9.07 -3.14
CA THR A 148 -11.55 10.22 -3.00
C THR A 148 -10.74 10.53 -4.27
N PHE A 149 -10.35 9.51 -5.04
CA PHE A 149 -9.45 9.66 -6.19
C PHE A 149 -10.15 9.52 -7.56
N THR A 150 -11.40 9.05 -7.63
CA THR A 150 -12.10 8.83 -8.93
C THR A 150 -13.33 9.72 -9.21
N ILE A 151 -13.48 10.90 -8.59
CA ILE A 151 -14.56 11.86 -8.93
C ILE A 151 -13.97 13.16 -9.53
N PRO A 152 -14.36 13.50 -10.77
CA PRO A 152 -15.40 14.49 -10.98
C PRO A 152 -16.71 13.79 -11.37
N SER A 153 -17.80 14.26 -10.77
CA SER A 153 -19.18 13.78 -10.91
C SER A 153 -19.55 13.37 -12.33
N ARG A 154 -20.05 12.14 -12.54
CA ARG A 154 -20.92 11.89 -13.69
C ARG A 154 -22.30 12.42 -13.32
N PRO A 155 -22.85 13.45 -13.99
CA PRO A 155 -24.25 13.78 -13.85
C PRO A 155 -25.05 12.58 -14.37
N THR A 156 -26.02 12.14 -13.59
CA THR A 156 -27.07 11.23 -14.06
C THR A 156 -27.79 11.94 -15.22
N VAL A 157 -27.52 11.52 -16.46
CA VAL A 157 -28.32 11.93 -17.61
C VAL A 157 -29.59 11.09 -17.55
N ILE A 158 -30.70 11.78 -17.27
CA ILE A 158 -32.08 11.31 -17.40
C ILE A 158 -32.40 11.17 -18.88
#